data_AF-A0A9W4A2D9-F1
#
_entry.id   AF-A0A9W4A2D9-F1
#
_cell.length_a   1.000
_cell.length_b   1.000
_cell.length_c   1.000
_cell.angle_alpha   90.00
_cell.angle_beta   90.00
_cell.angle_gamma   90.00
#
_symmetry.space_group_name_H-M   'P 1'
#
loop_
_entity.id
_entity.type
_entity.pdbx_description
1 polymer ?
#
loop_
_entity_poly.entity_id
_entity_poly.type
_entity_poly.pdbx_seq_one_letter_code
_entity_poly.pdbx_strand_id
1 'polypeptide(L)'
;MERVHELYTLRWQIEIIFKTWKSLFKIDHYRNVTQERLECQLYGKLIAIFLCSSTMFKMRQLLLQKKKKELSEYKAIGMIQDHLSLLYQAIQKDTYETTKGP
;
A
#
# COMPACT_ATOMS: atom_id res chain seq x y z
N MET A 1 32.04 1.07 -13.27
CA MET A 1 31.83 1.05 -11.80
C MET A 1 30.53 1.75 -11.40
N GLU A 2 30.27 2.99 -11.87
CA GLU A 2 29.03 3.75 -11.52
C GLU A 2 27.71 3.01 -11.80
N ARG A 3 27.53 2.45 -13.00
CA ARG A 3 26.29 1.70 -13.34
C ARG A 3 26.01 0.51 -12.43
N VAL A 4 27.05 -0.14 -11.91
CA VAL A 4 26.91 -1.25 -10.95
C VAL A 4 26.42 -0.72 -9.61
N HIS A 5 26.96 0.41 -9.16
CA HIS A 5 26.55 1.05 -7.91
C HIS A 5 25.09 1.52 -7.94
N GLU A 6 24.64 2.11 -9.05
CA GLU A 6 23.23 2.49 -9.25
C GLU A 6 22.28 1.29 -9.18
N LEU A 7 22.63 0.19 -9.88
CA LEU A 7 21.86 -1.05 -9.84
C LEU A 7 21.76 -1.63 -8.42
N TYR A 8 22.86 -1.64 -7.67
CA TYR A 8 22.86 -2.08 -6.28
C TYR A 8 22.01 -1.20 -5.38
N THR A 9 22.05 0.12 -5.60
CA THR A 9 21.23 1.08 -4.86
C THR A 9 19.74 0.85 -5.13
N LEU A 10 19.36 0.68 -6.39
CA LEU A 10 17.99 0.39 -6.79
C LEU A 10 17.50 -0.95 -6.22
N ARG A 11 18.33 -2.00 -6.28
CA ARG A 11 18.01 -3.31 -5.69
C ARG A 11 17.68 -3.18 -4.20
N TRP A 12 18.46 -2.38 -3.48
CA TRP A 12 18.24 -2.16 -2.05
C TRP A 12 16.95 -1.38 -1.75
N GLN A 13 16.64 -0.35 -2.55
CA GLN A 13 15.36 0.38 -2.45
C GLN A 13 14.16 -0.57 -2.64
N ILE A 14 14.22 -1.42 -3.67
CA ILE A 14 13.20 -2.44 -3.92
C ILE A 14 13.08 -3.38 -2.71
N GLU A 15 14.20 -3.83 -2.16
CA GLU A 15 14.21 -4.72 -0.99
C GLU A 15 13.55 -4.09 0.26
N ILE A 16 13.76 -2.79 0.50
CA ILE A 16 13.12 -2.06 1.61
C ILE A 16 11.61 -1.97 1.42
N ILE A 17 11.18 -1.63 0.21
CA ILE A 17 9.76 -1.52 -0.13
C ILE A 17 9.09 -2.88 0.11
N PHE A 18 9.68 -3.97 -0.39
CA PHE A 18 9.15 -5.31 -0.17
C PHE A 18 9.18 -5.75 1.30
N LYS A 19 10.22 -5.41 2.07
CA LYS A 19 10.25 -5.68 3.53
C LYS A 19 9.13 -4.95 4.26
N THR A 20 8.90 -3.68 3.90
CA THR A 20 7.82 -2.85 4.46
C THR A 20 6.45 -3.45 4.13
N TRP A 21 6.22 -3.84 2.88
CA TRP A 21 4.96 -4.46 2.46
C TRP A 21 4.69 -5.80 3.16
N LYS A 22 5.70 -6.67 3.27
CA LYS A 22 5.56 -7.92 4.02
C LYS A 22 5.18 -7.67 5.48
N SER A 23 5.82 -6.71 6.14
CA SER A 23 5.56 -6.39 7.55
C SER A 23 4.16 -5.80 7.77
N LEU A 24 3.73 -4.84 6.93
CA LEU A 24 2.48 -4.10 7.14
C LEU A 24 1.24 -4.85 6.63
N PHE A 25 1.37 -5.57 5.52
CA PHE A 25 0.25 -6.28 4.86
C PHE A 25 0.25 -7.80 5.11
N LYS A 26 1.25 -8.32 5.84
CA LYS A 26 1.38 -9.73 6.24
C LYS A 26 1.15 -10.68 5.06
N ILE A 27 1.83 -10.41 3.95
CA ILE A 27 1.63 -11.13 2.68
C ILE A 27 2.12 -12.57 2.80
N ASP A 28 3.13 -12.83 3.64
CA ASP A 28 3.70 -14.16 3.87
C ASP A 28 2.82 -15.05 4.76
N HIS A 29 1.87 -14.46 5.48
CA HIS A 29 0.97 -15.21 6.34
C HIS A 29 -0.28 -15.65 5.55
N TYR A 30 -0.31 -16.92 5.19
CA TYR A 30 -1.46 -17.60 4.61
C TYR A 30 -1.89 -18.79 5.47
N ARG A 31 -3.19 -19.09 5.43
CA ARG A 31 -3.78 -20.29 6.03
C ARG A 31 -4.04 -21.28 4.89
N ASN A 32 -4.02 -22.59 5.17
CA ASN A 32 -4.41 -23.60 4.19
C ASN A 32 -5.89 -23.41 3.83
N VAL A 33 -6.16 -22.73 2.72
CA VAL A 33 -7.47 -22.50 2.12
C VAL A 33 -7.45 -22.98 0.67
N THR A 34 -8.63 -23.07 0.04
CA THR A 34 -8.72 -23.38 -1.39
C THR A 34 -7.94 -22.36 -2.22
N GLN A 35 -7.37 -22.80 -3.33
CA GLN A 35 -6.53 -21.97 -4.20
C GLN A 35 -7.22 -20.67 -4.61
N GLU A 36 -8.49 -20.74 -5.03
CA GLU A 36 -9.26 -19.56 -5.44
C GLU A 36 -9.40 -18.52 -4.33
N ARG A 37 -9.60 -18.95 -3.08
CA ARG A 37 -9.65 -18.06 -1.92
C ARG A 37 -8.30 -17.43 -1.62
N LEU A 38 -7.22 -18.20 -1.75
CA LEU A 38 -5.86 -17.70 -1.56
C LEU A 38 -5.52 -16.64 -2.61
N GLU A 39 -5.82 -16.90 -3.88
CA GLU A 39 -5.61 -15.96 -4.98
C GLU A 39 -6.40 -14.67 -4.76
N CYS A 40 -7.70 -14.77 -4.44
CA CYS A 40 -8.53 -13.61 -4.15
C CYS A 40 -7.97 -12.76 -2.97
N GLN A 41 -7.55 -13.40 -1.88
CA GLN A 41 -6.92 -12.72 -0.75
C GLN A 41 -5.61 -12.04 -1.14
N LEU A 42 -4.80 -12.70 -1.97
CA LEU A 42 -3.54 -12.15 -2.47
C LEU A 42 -3.78 -10.92 -3.34
N TYR A 43 -4.71 -10.99 -4.30
CA TYR A 43 -5.08 -9.84 -5.14
C TYR A 43 -5.61 -8.68 -4.31
N GLY A 44 -6.46 -8.94 -3.32
CA GLY A 44 -6.94 -7.91 -2.40
C GLY A 44 -5.80 -7.22 -1.64
N LYS A 45 -4.82 -7.98 -1.13
CA LYS A 45 -3.62 -7.42 -0.48
C LYS A 45 -2.80 -6.59 -1.47
N LEU A 46 -2.61 -7.06 -2.71
CA LEU A 46 -1.86 -6.34 -3.74
C LEU A 46 -2.52 -5.00 -4.11
N ILE A 47 -3.85 -4.98 -4.25
CA ILE A 47 -4.60 -3.75 -4.51
C ILE A 47 -4.44 -2.76 -3.35
N ALA A 48 -4.55 -3.22 -2.10
CA ALA A 48 -4.36 -2.38 -0.93
C ALA A 48 -2.94 -1.79 -0.85
N ILE A 49 -1.92 -2.59 -1.14
CA ILE A 49 -0.51 -2.16 -1.22
C ILE A 49 -0.34 -1.10 -2.30
N PHE A 50 -0.92 -1.30 -3.48
CA PHE A 50 -0.84 -0.37 -4.59
C PHE A 50 -1.47 0.98 -4.24
N LEU A 51 -2.66 0.98 -3.64
CA LEU A 51 -3.35 2.20 -3.20
C LEU A 51 -2.55 2.95 -2.11
N CYS A 52 -2.06 2.23 -1.11
CA CYS A 52 -1.28 2.83 -0.03
C CYS A 52 0.04 3.43 -0.54
N SER A 53 0.76 2.68 -1.39
CA SER A 53 2.05 3.11 -1.93
C SER A 53 1.90 4.32 -2.86
N SER A 54 0.87 4.32 -3.72
CA SER A 54 0.57 5.46 -4.61
C SER A 54 0.23 6.72 -3.80
N THR A 55 -0.59 6.57 -2.75
CA THR A 55 -0.94 7.66 -1.85
C THR A 55 0.28 8.18 -1.10
N MET A 56 1.12 7.28 -0.57
CA MET A 56 2.36 7.64 0.13
C MET A 56 3.29 8.44 -0.77
N PHE A 57 3.50 7.98 -2.00
CA PHE A 57 4.36 8.67 -2.95
C PHE A 57 3.88 10.10 -3.21
N LYS A 58 2.57 10.28 -3.43
CA LYS A 58 1.98 11.61 -3.64
C LYS A 58 2.08 12.49 -2.39
N MET A 59 1.82 11.94 -1.21
CA MET A 59 1.94 12.66 0.07
C MET A 59 3.38 13.08 0.36
N ARG A 60 4.37 12.23 0.06
CA ARG A 60 5.79 12.56 0.16
C ARG A 60 6.14 13.78 -0.69
N GLN A 61 5.73 13.79 -1.96
CA GLN A 61 5.97 14.93 -2.86
C GLN A 61 5.33 16.22 -2.34
N LEU A 62 4.08 16.15 -1.87
CA LEU A 62 3.37 17.31 -1.32
C LEU A 62 4.04 17.85 -0.03
N LEU A 63 4.49 16.97 0.86
CA LEU A 63 5.18 17.35 2.09
C LEU A 63 6.55 17.99 1.82
N LEU A 64 7.29 17.44 0.86
CA LEU A 64 8.57 17.99 0.45
C LEU A 64 8.40 19.40 -0.14
N GLN A 65 7.41 19.58 -1.02
CA GLN A 65 7.14 20.89 -1.64
C GLN A 65 6.63 21.93 -0.64
N LYS A 66 5.66 21.56 0.21
CA LYS A 66 4.99 22.54 1.10
C LYS A 66 5.73 22.80 2.40
N LYS A 67 6.42 21.79 2.95
CA LYS A 67 7.03 21.86 4.29
C LYS A 67 8.53 21.57 4.30
N LYS A 68 9.14 21.24 3.15
CA LYS A 68 10.55 20.80 3.05
C LYS A 68 10.90 19.69 4.05
N LYS A 69 9.95 18.78 4.29
CA LYS A 69 10.11 17.64 5.19
C LYS A 69 9.98 16.34 4.43
N GLU A 70 10.86 15.41 4.75
CA GLU A 70 10.75 14.03 4.31
C GLU A 70 9.96 13.21 5.32
N LEU A 71 9.25 12.19 4.81
CA LEU A 71 8.45 11.29 5.61
C LEU A 71 9.02 9.88 5.51
N SER A 72 9.04 9.14 6.62
CA SER A 72 9.38 7.73 6.62
C SER A 72 8.31 6.92 5.89
N GLU A 73 8.71 6.07 4.95
CA GLU A 73 7.80 5.23 4.16
C GLU A 73 6.97 4.32 5.04
N TYR A 74 7.62 3.69 6.02
CA TYR A 74 6.96 2.79 6.96
C TYR A 74 5.84 3.50 7.73
N LYS A 75 6.14 4.67 8.30
CA LYS A 75 5.17 5.43 9.10
C LYS A 75 4.04 5.99 8.23
N ALA A 76 4.36 6.45 7.03
CA ALA A 76 3.40 6.96 6.06
C ALA A 76 2.41 5.88 5.62
N ILE A 77 2.94 4.71 5.21
CA ILE A 77 2.11 3.60 4.75
C ILE A 77 1.23 3.08 5.91
N GLY A 78 1.77 2.98 7.12
CA GLY A 78 0.97 2.61 8.30
C GLY A 78 -0.21 3.57 8.54
N MET A 79 0.05 4.88 8.53
CA MET A 79 -1.01 5.89 8.67
C MET A 79 -2.06 5.80 7.54
N ILE A 80 -1.63 5.60 6.30
CA ILE A 80 -2.54 5.46 5.16
C ILE A 80 -3.36 4.17 5.26
N GLN A 81 -2.76 3.09 5.74
CA GLN A 81 -3.44 1.82 5.96
C GLN A 81 -4.54 1.95 7.01
N ASP A 82 -4.34 2.73 8.07
CA ASP A 82 -5.39 3.03 9.06
C ASP A 82 -6.58 3.74 8.38
N HIS A 83 -6.30 4.63 7.43
CA HIS A 83 -7.32 5.35 6.66
C HIS A 83 -7.99 4.51 5.56
N LEU A 84 -7.45 3.36 5.15
CA LEU A 84 -8.14 2.46 4.22
C LEU A 84 -9.48 1.98 4.77
N SER A 85 -9.59 1.84 6.10
CA SER A 85 -10.86 1.49 6.75
C SER A 85 -11.96 2.52 6.48
N LEU A 86 -11.60 3.81 6.46
CA LEU A 86 -12.53 4.90 6.14
C LEU A 86 -12.95 4.87 4.67
N LEU A 87 -12.02 4.57 3.76
CA LEU A 87 -12.34 4.38 2.34
C LEU A 87 -13.29 3.22 2.14
N TYR A 88 -13.08 2.10 2.83
CA TYR A 88 -13.97 0.95 2.78
C TYR A 88 -15.38 1.31 3.27
N GLN A 89 -15.49 2.04 4.39
CA GLN A 89 -16.78 2.52 4.90
C GLN A 89 -17.47 3.47 3.92
N ALA A 90 -16.73 4.38 3.28
CA ALA A 90 -17.28 5.29 2.28
C ALA A 90 -17.83 4.54 1.06
N ILE A 91 -17.05 3.59 0.51
CA ILE A 91 -17.48 2.74 -0.61
C ILE A 91 -18.73 1.94 -0.24
N GLN A 92 -18.79 1.39 0.97
CA GLN A 92 -19.95 0.62 1.43
C GLN A 92 -21.21 1.49 1.52
N LYS A 93 -21.06 2.74 2.01
CA LYS A 93 -22.15 3.70 2.10
C LYS A 93 -22.66 4.09 0.70
N ASP A 94 -21.78 4.38 -0.24
CA ASP A 94 -22.14 4.70 -1.63
C ASP A 94 -22.83 3.52 -2.34
N THR A 95 -22.40 2.29 -2.04
CA THR A 95 -23.01 1.06 -2.57
C THR A 95 -24.42 0.86 -1.99
N TYR A 96 -24.64 1.20 -0.72
CA TYR A 96 -25.97 1.15 -0.11
C TYR A 96 -26.91 2.23 -0.67
N GLU A 97 -26.40 3.43 -0.94
CA GLU A 97 -27.16 4.53 -1.53
C GLU A 97 -27.53 4.28 -3.00
N THR A 98 -26.71 3.53 -3.74
CA THR A 98 -27.00 3.15 -5.15
C THR A 98 -27.89 1.91 -5.27
N THR A 99 -27.88 1.01 -4.29
CA THR A 99 -28.77 -0.17 -4.24
C THR A 99 -30.16 0.16 -3.69
N LYS A 100 -30.28 1.24 -2.91
CA LYS A 100 -31.54 1.95 -2.69
C LYS A 100 -31.84 2.82 -3.91
N GLY A 101 -32.35 2.22 -4.97
CA GLY A 101 -32.95 2.99 -6.07
C GLY A 101 -34.05 3.95 -5.59
N PRO A 102 -34.42 4.95 -6.41
CA PRO A 102 -35.51 5.88 -6.12
C PRO A 102 -36.83 5.20 -5.74
#